data_AF-A0A0G1HTL1-F1
#
_entry.id   AF-A0A0G1HTL1-F1
#
_cell.length_a   1.000
_cell.length_b   1.000
_cell.length_c   1.000
_cell.angle_alpha   90.00
_cell.angle_beta   90.00
_cell.angle_gamma   90.00
#
_symmetry.space_group_name_H-M   'P 1'
#
loop_
_entity.id
_entity.type
_entity.pdbx_description
1 polymer ?
#
loop_
_entity_poly.entity_id
_entity_poly.type
_entity_poly.pdbx_seq_one_letter_code
_entity_poly.pdbx_strand_id
1 'polypeptide(L)'
;MPIVISIIGIHWYIGIDTVMTKDESLKILDEWVQNPNLKKHMLAVAQAMDFYARYFSQRAQISTDELPIATDNNQRKSAINQRVSVVPDKERWWIVGLLHDVDYEKYPNPSRDGTGHPYRAVEFLKDKLDEESINAVLGHASYTNTSRESLMAKTLFAVDELTGFIVAVALIKPSKSLAEVGVESVKKRFKENRFAAGVNREEIYQGAQELGVPLDEHIQNVIDAMKEISSELGL
;
A
#
# COMPACT_ATOMS: atom_id res chain seq x y z
N MET A 1 15.31 0.51 -26.55
CA MET A 1 15.27 -0.81 -27.22
C MET A 1 16.10 -1.77 -26.39
N PRO A 2 15.55 -2.91 -25.95
CA PRO A 2 16.32 -3.90 -25.20
C PRO A 2 17.40 -4.50 -26.10
N ILE A 3 18.59 -4.71 -25.55
CA ILE A 3 19.68 -5.41 -26.23
C ILE A 3 19.54 -6.89 -25.88
N VAL A 4 19.26 -7.72 -26.90
CA VAL A 4 19.26 -9.18 -26.77
C VAL A 4 20.68 -9.68 -26.98
N ILE A 5 21.35 -10.13 -25.92
CA ILE A 5 22.61 -10.87 -26.04
C ILE A 5 22.30 -12.35 -25.88
N SER A 6 22.35 -13.10 -26.99
CA SER A 6 22.09 -14.53 -26.99
C SER A 6 23.39 -15.30 -26.81
N ILE A 7 23.61 -15.84 -25.62
CA ILE A 7 24.65 -16.84 -25.35
C ILE A 7 23.98 -17.97 -24.56
N ILE A 8 23.77 -19.10 -25.24
CA ILE A 8 23.48 -20.43 -24.67
C ILE A 8 22.24 -20.48 -23.75
N GLY A 9 21.06 -20.62 -24.36
CA GLY A 9 19.93 -21.40 -23.80
C GLY A 9 19.26 -20.96 -22.50
N ILE A 10 19.69 -19.88 -21.85
CA ILE A 10 19.04 -19.30 -20.67
C ILE A 10 18.61 -17.88 -21.01
N HIS A 11 17.30 -17.67 -21.16
CA HIS A 11 16.73 -16.34 -21.30
C HIS A 11 16.74 -15.68 -19.92
N TRP A 12 17.78 -14.91 -19.62
CA TRP A 12 17.70 -13.91 -18.55
C TRP A 12 17.03 -12.68 -19.15
N TYR A 13 15.79 -12.42 -18.77
CA TYR A 13 15.30 -11.06 -18.79
C TYR A 13 16.09 -10.30 -17.73
N ILE A 14 17.08 -9.52 -18.14
CA ILE A 14 17.57 -8.41 -17.32
C ILE A 14 16.48 -7.35 -17.43
N GLY A 15 15.38 -7.58 -16.68
CA GLY A 15 14.38 -6.57 -16.43
C GLY A 15 15.07 -5.41 -15.75
N ILE A 16 14.74 -4.20 -16.17
CA ILE A 16 15.37 -2.99 -15.69
C ILE A 16 15.04 -2.88 -14.20
N ASP A 17 16.03 -3.12 -13.33
CA ASP A 17 15.97 -2.90 -11.88
C ASP A 17 15.86 -1.40 -11.55
N THR A 18 14.95 -0.67 -12.18
CA THR A 18 14.62 0.70 -11.74
C THR A 18 13.62 0.62 -10.61
N VAL A 19 14.11 0.19 -9.44
CA VAL A 19 13.44 0.51 -8.17
C VAL A 19 13.82 1.94 -7.87
N MET A 20 12.89 2.86 -8.11
CA MET A 20 12.96 4.22 -7.59
C MET A 20 13.33 4.16 -6.10
N THR A 21 14.23 5.03 -5.65
CA THR A 21 14.59 5.14 -4.23
C THR A 21 13.55 5.95 -3.44
N LYS A 22 13.51 5.80 -2.11
CA LYS A 22 12.67 6.67 -1.26
C LYS A 22 12.91 8.17 -1.51
N ASP A 23 14.16 8.58 -1.62
CA ASP A 23 14.51 10.00 -1.86
C ASP A 23 14.00 10.52 -3.20
N GLU A 24 14.02 9.69 -4.26
CA GLU A 24 13.44 10.05 -5.55
C GLU A 24 11.91 10.13 -5.48
N SER A 25 11.26 9.21 -4.76
CA SER A 25 9.81 9.23 -4.59
C SER A 25 9.34 10.46 -3.81
N LEU A 26 10.08 10.89 -2.78
CA LEU A 26 9.79 12.11 -2.03
C LEU A 26 9.92 13.36 -2.89
N LYS A 27 10.90 13.41 -3.79
CA LYS A 27 11.02 14.53 -4.75
C LYS A 27 9.82 14.58 -5.68
N ILE A 28 9.37 13.44 -6.19
CA ILE A 28 8.16 13.37 -7.03
C ILE A 28 6.94 13.87 -6.27
N LEU A 29 6.76 13.43 -5.02
CA LEU A 29 5.67 13.90 -4.15
C LEU A 29 5.70 15.43 -4.03
N ASP A 30 6.86 16.02 -3.77
CA ASP A 30 7.01 17.46 -3.60
C ASP A 30 6.77 18.26 -4.89
N GLU A 31 7.08 17.67 -6.04
CA GLU A 31 6.82 18.26 -7.36
C GLU A 31 5.34 18.23 -7.73
N TRP A 32 4.64 17.11 -7.47
CA TRP A 32 3.27 16.89 -7.94
C TRP A 32 2.21 17.40 -6.97
N VAL A 33 2.47 17.32 -5.67
CA VAL A 33 1.49 17.61 -4.62
C VAL A 33 1.93 18.86 -3.87
N GLN A 34 1.05 19.85 -3.77
CA GLN A 34 1.28 21.07 -3.00
C GLN A 34 0.45 21.10 -1.71
N ASN A 35 -0.68 20.39 -1.70
CA ASN A 35 -1.56 20.29 -0.54
C ASN A 35 -0.89 19.49 0.61
N PRO A 36 -0.58 20.12 1.76
CA PRO A 36 0.09 19.45 2.86
C PRO A 36 -0.75 18.35 3.51
N ASN A 37 -2.09 18.43 3.44
CA ASN A 37 -2.96 17.37 3.96
C ASN A 37 -2.93 16.14 3.05
N LEU A 38 -2.85 16.33 1.73
CA LEU A 38 -2.71 15.22 0.80
C LEU A 38 -1.33 14.55 0.94
N LYS A 39 -0.25 15.31 1.12
CA LYS A 39 1.06 14.74 1.45
C LYS A 39 1.03 13.89 2.72
N LYS A 40 0.34 14.36 3.77
CA LYS A 40 0.19 13.61 5.03
C LYS A 40 -0.64 12.34 4.85
N HIS A 41 -1.70 12.37 4.05
CA HIS A 41 -2.46 11.18 3.66
C HIS A 41 -1.55 10.15 3.00
N MET A 42 -0.82 10.57 1.96
CA MET A 42 0.10 9.71 1.21
C MET A 42 1.23 9.16 2.09
N LEU A 43 1.76 9.94 3.04
CA LEU A 43 2.73 9.47 4.03
C LEU A 43 2.12 8.44 5.00
N ALA A 44 0.89 8.63 5.45
CA ALA A 44 0.19 7.66 6.29
C ALA A 44 -0.05 6.33 5.55
N VAL A 45 -0.48 6.40 4.29
CA VAL A 45 -0.64 5.24 3.41
C VAL A 45 0.70 4.53 3.17
N ALA A 46 1.76 5.27 2.86
CA ALA A 46 3.11 4.74 2.69
C ALA A 46 3.58 3.97 3.94
N GLN A 47 3.34 4.52 5.13
CA GLN A 47 3.72 3.85 6.38
C GLN A 47 2.88 2.61 6.67
N ALA A 48 1.57 2.66 6.38
CA ALA A 48 0.71 1.48 6.48
C ALA A 48 1.14 0.36 5.52
N MET A 49 1.57 0.71 4.30
CA MET A 49 2.12 -0.24 3.34
C MET A 49 3.44 -0.87 3.83
N ASP A 50 4.38 -0.08 4.36
CA ASP A 50 5.62 -0.60 4.98
C ASP A 50 5.32 -1.54 6.16
N PHE A 51 4.37 -1.17 7.01
CA PHE A 51 3.94 -1.99 8.13
C PHE A 51 3.39 -3.33 7.66
N TYR A 52 2.51 -3.34 6.66
CA TYR A 52 1.96 -4.58 6.13
C TYR A 52 3.01 -5.45 5.42
N ALA A 53 3.97 -4.85 4.73
CA ALA A 53 5.11 -5.57 4.16
C ALA A 53 5.89 -6.34 5.25
N ARG A 54 6.15 -5.70 6.40
CA ARG A 54 6.76 -6.33 7.58
C ARG A 54 5.87 -7.39 8.20
N TYR A 55 4.58 -7.10 8.38
CA TYR A 55 3.59 -8.01 8.95
C TYR A 55 3.51 -9.33 8.16
N PHE A 56 3.41 -9.26 6.83
CA PHE A 56 3.38 -10.45 6.00
C PHE A 56 4.72 -11.19 5.98
N SER A 57 5.84 -10.47 6.03
CA SER A 57 7.17 -11.08 6.16
C SER A 57 7.29 -11.91 7.44
N GLN A 58 6.83 -11.39 8.57
CA GLN A 58 6.87 -12.08 9.86
C GLN A 58 5.95 -13.32 9.87
N ARG A 59 4.73 -13.20 9.32
CA ARG A 59 3.80 -14.33 9.24
C ARG A 59 4.29 -15.45 8.32
N ALA A 60 4.96 -15.09 7.22
CA ALA A 60 5.60 -16.07 6.36
C ALA A 60 6.73 -16.82 7.10
N GLN A 61 7.52 -16.14 7.93
CA GLN A 61 8.57 -16.76 8.75
C GLN A 61 8.00 -17.70 9.83
N ILE A 62 6.99 -17.26 10.58
CA ILE A 62 6.33 -18.09 11.62
C ILE A 62 5.75 -19.38 11.00
N SER A 63 5.08 -19.27 9.85
CA SER A 63 4.55 -20.45 9.15
C SER A 63 5.65 -21.42 8.72
N THR A 64 6.87 -20.95 8.44
CA THR A 64 7.99 -21.83 8.06
C THR A 64 8.69 -22.51 9.22
N ASP A 65 8.71 -21.89 10.40
CA ASP A 65 9.33 -22.44 11.61
C ASP A 65 8.50 -23.59 12.23
N GLU A 66 7.20 -23.61 11.96
CA GLU A 66 6.27 -24.66 12.42
C GLU A 66 6.22 -25.88 11.48
N LEU A 67 6.88 -25.85 10.32
CA LEU A 67 6.86 -26.97 9.36
C LEU A 67 7.92 -28.04 9.70
N PRO A 68 7.58 -29.34 9.61
CA PRO A 68 8.56 -30.41 9.81
C PRO A 68 9.73 -30.26 8.83
N ILE A 69 10.95 -30.47 9.34
CA ILE A 69 12.19 -30.38 8.56
C ILE A 69 12.09 -31.34 7.36
N ALA A 70 11.86 -30.78 6.17
CA ALA A 70 11.80 -31.58 4.93
C ALA A 70 13.08 -32.41 4.80
N THR A 71 12.96 -33.72 4.63
CA THR A 71 14.11 -34.64 4.59
C THR A 71 14.76 -34.75 3.21
N ASP A 72 14.09 -34.25 2.16
CA ASP A 72 14.56 -34.24 0.78
C ASP A 72 15.09 -32.85 0.33
N ASN A 73 16.29 -32.85 -0.24
CA ASN A 73 16.99 -31.67 -0.74
C ASN A 73 16.31 -30.99 -1.95
N ASN A 74 15.55 -31.73 -2.77
CA ASN A 74 14.82 -31.15 -3.90
C ASN A 74 13.55 -30.43 -3.44
N GLN A 75 12.83 -30.98 -2.48
CA GLN A 75 11.73 -30.30 -1.80
C GLN A 75 12.20 -29.05 -1.06
N ARG A 76 13.38 -29.09 -0.40
CA ARG A 76 13.98 -27.89 0.21
C ARG A 76 14.29 -26.80 -0.81
N LYS A 77 14.95 -27.11 -1.92
CA LYS A 77 15.31 -26.11 -2.94
C LYS A 77 14.07 -25.47 -3.61
N SER A 78 13.06 -26.27 -3.91
CA SER A 78 11.77 -25.78 -4.44
C SER A 78 11.06 -24.85 -3.45
N ALA A 79 10.93 -25.29 -2.19
CA ALA A 79 10.34 -24.47 -1.13
C ALA A 79 11.14 -23.19 -0.85
N ILE A 80 12.47 -23.24 -0.88
CA ILE A 80 13.34 -22.06 -0.69
C ILE A 80 13.18 -21.04 -1.83
N ASN A 81 13.18 -21.49 -3.09
CA ASN A 81 12.98 -20.58 -4.23
C ASN A 81 11.59 -19.94 -4.22
N GLN A 82 10.56 -20.69 -3.81
CA GLN A 82 9.21 -20.16 -3.64
C GLN A 82 9.08 -19.26 -2.40
N ARG A 83 9.92 -19.45 -1.37
CA ARG A 83 9.99 -18.61 -0.15
C ARG A 83 10.65 -17.25 -0.41
N VAL A 84 11.71 -17.21 -1.24
CA VAL A 84 12.43 -15.96 -1.58
C VAL A 84 11.55 -14.99 -2.38
N SER A 85 10.59 -15.50 -3.17
CA SER A 85 9.64 -14.69 -3.95
C SER A 85 8.45 -14.11 -3.17
N VAL A 86 8.30 -14.42 -1.87
CA VAL A 86 7.09 -14.10 -1.09
C VAL A 86 7.32 -12.98 -0.06
N VAL A 87 8.57 -12.64 0.28
CA VAL A 87 8.86 -11.58 1.26
C VAL A 87 8.67 -10.22 0.59
N PRO A 88 7.69 -9.40 1.03
CA PRO A 88 7.49 -8.07 0.46
C PRO A 88 8.70 -7.17 0.67
N ASP A 89 9.13 -6.48 -0.40
CA ASP A 89 10.08 -5.37 -0.27
C ASP A 89 9.37 -4.16 0.35
N LYS A 90 9.72 -3.86 1.61
CA LYS A 90 9.12 -2.77 2.37
C LYS A 90 9.35 -1.39 1.74
N GLU A 91 10.49 -1.17 1.07
CA GLU A 91 10.77 0.13 0.45
C GLU A 91 9.90 0.33 -0.77
N ARG A 92 9.80 -0.70 -1.62
CA ARG A 92 8.90 -0.73 -2.77
C ARG A 92 7.44 -0.50 -2.37
N TRP A 93 6.96 -1.18 -1.31
CA TRP A 93 5.60 -1.01 -0.80
C TRP A 93 5.35 0.40 -0.26
N TRP A 94 6.32 0.95 0.48
CA TRP A 94 6.26 2.31 0.97
C TRP A 94 6.16 3.33 -0.17
N ILE A 95 6.97 3.18 -1.23
CA ILE A 95 6.96 4.07 -2.40
C ILE A 95 5.61 4.02 -3.13
N VAL A 96 5.03 2.83 -3.31
CA VAL A 96 3.70 2.68 -3.92
C VAL A 96 2.65 3.40 -3.10
N GLY A 97 2.65 3.21 -1.77
CA GLY A 97 1.75 3.93 -0.88
C GLY A 97 1.98 5.43 -0.91
N LEU A 98 3.23 5.89 -1.03
CA LEU A 98 3.54 7.31 -1.13
C LEU A 98 3.01 7.91 -2.42
N LEU A 99 3.09 7.20 -3.54
CA LEU A 99 2.85 7.80 -4.86
C LEU A 99 1.44 7.52 -5.43
N HIS A 100 0.59 6.75 -4.75
CA HIS A 100 -0.71 6.32 -5.30
C HIS A 100 -1.61 7.49 -5.75
N ASP A 101 -1.56 8.60 -5.03
CA ASP A 101 -2.44 9.77 -5.14
C ASP A 101 -1.76 11.01 -5.75
N VAL A 102 -0.56 10.88 -6.35
CA VAL A 102 0.22 12.05 -6.83
C VAL A 102 -0.52 12.90 -7.84
N ASP A 103 -1.46 12.32 -8.58
CA ASP A 103 -2.27 13.04 -9.54
C ASP A 103 -3.55 13.64 -8.96
N TYR A 104 -3.97 13.24 -7.76
CA TYR A 104 -5.29 13.55 -7.22
C TYR A 104 -5.54 15.07 -7.10
N GLU A 105 -4.56 15.85 -6.63
CA GLU A 105 -4.73 17.30 -6.47
C GLU A 105 -5.05 18.01 -7.78
N LYS A 106 -4.44 17.58 -8.90
CA LYS A 106 -4.59 18.22 -10.21
C LYS A 106 -5.67 17.55 -11.07
N TYR A 107 -5.93 16.27 -10.84
CA TYR A 107 -6.83 15.43 -11.63
C TYR A 107 -7.81 14.63 -10.75
N PRO A 108 -8.56 15.27 -9.83
CA PRO A 108 -9.35 14.57 -8.81
C PRO A 108 -10.56 13.82 -9.38
N ASN A 109 -10.94 14.07 -10.64
CA ASN A 109 -12.18 13.56 -11.22
C ASN A 109 -12.11 12.03 -11.35
N PRO A 110 -12.97 11.26 -10.66
CA PRO A 110 -13.05 9.82 -10.89
C PRO A 110 -13.74 9.61 -12.24
N SER A 111 -12.95 9.34 -13.29
CA SER A 111 -13.48 9.11 -14.63
C SER A 111 -12.87 7.88 -15.26
N ARG A 112 -13.74 7.04 -15.85
CA ARG A 112 -13.34 5.85 -16.60
C ARG A 112 -12.79 6.18 -17.99
N ASP A 113 -12.81 7.44 -18.40
CA ASP A 113 -12.23 7.90 -19.66
C ASP A 113 -10.69 8.04 -19.63
N GLY A 114 -10.06 7.74 -18.49
CA GLY A 114 -8.61 7.79 -18.33
C GLY A 114 -8.05 9.20 -18.10
N THR A 115 -8.89 10.21 -17.94
CA THR A 115 -8.43 11.61 -17.84
C THR A 115 -8.16 12.07 -16.41
N GLY A 116 -8.71 11.36 -15.43
CA GLY A 116 -8.57 11.66 -14.01
C GLY A 116 -7.75 10.63 -13.24
N HIS A 117 -7.75 10.77 -11.92
CA HIS A 117 -7.14 9.83 -11.00
C HIS A 117 -7.68 8.39 -11.19
N PRO A 118 -6.87 7.32 -11.00
CA PRO A 118 -5.42 7.29 -10.81
C PRO A 118 -4.64 7.20 -12.14
N TYR A 119 -5.31 7.39 -13.28
CA TYR A 119 -4.73 7.13 -14.60
C TYR A 119 -3.56 8.06 -14.93
N ARG A 120 -3.57 9.30 -14.41
CA ARG A 120 -2.49 10.27 -14.64
C ARG A 120 -1.25 9.96 -13.81
N ALA A 121 -1.42 9.46 -12.58
CA ALA A 121 -0.33 8.93 -11.77
C ALA A 121 0.32 7.76 -12.52
N VAL A 122 -0.49 6.83 -13.02
CA VAL A 122 0.00 5.64 -13.75
C VAL A 122 0.71 6.00 -15.03
N GLU A 123 0.18 6.95 -15.82
CA GLU A 123 0.82 7.44 -17.04
C GLU A 123 2.25 7.95 -16.75
N PHE A 124 2.44 8.64 -15.62
CA PHE A 124 3.72 9.18 -15.21
C PHE A 124 4.66 8.13 -14.58
N LEU A 125 4.11 7.19 -13.79
CA LEU A 125 4.88 6.24 -13.00
C LEU A 125 5.26 4.96 -13.76
N LYS A 126 4.60 4.63 -14.87
CA LYS A 126 4.76 3.33 -15.58
C LYS A 126 6.19 2.99 -16.02
N ASP A 127 7.04 3.98 -16.25
CA ASP A 127 8.45 3.80 -16.64
C ASP A 127 9.41 3.93 -15.43
N LYS A 128 8.86 4.09 -14.22
CA LYS A 128 9.58 4.32 -12.97
C LYS A 128 9.30 3.27 -11.90
N LEU A 129 8.19 2.56 -12.02
CA LEU A 129 7.75 1.47 -11.14
C LEU A 129 7.51 0.21 -11.98
N ASP A 130 7.59 -0.95 -11.34
CA ASP A 130 7.26 -2.21 -12.00
C ASP A 130 5.75 -2.41 -12.21
N GLU A 131 5.40 -3.40 -13.03
CA GLU A 131 4.03 -3.69 -13.43
C GLU A 131 3.09 -4.00 -12.25
N GLU A 132 3.56 -4.72 -11.24
CA GLU A 132 2.72 -5.05 -10.07
C GLU A 132 2.44 -3.80 -9.23
N SER A 133 3.43 -2.90 -9.09
CA SER A 133 3.26 -1.60 -8.44
C SER A 133 2.28 -0.70 -9.20
N ILE A 134 2.36 -0.67 -10.53
CA ILE A 134 1.40 0.05 -11.36
C ILE A 134 -0.01 -0.52 -11.26
N ASN A 135 -0.15 -1.85 -11.25
CA ASN A 135 -1.44 -2.50 -11.06
C ASN A 135 -2.03 -2.23 -9.67
N ALA A 136 -1.18 -2.11 -8.62
CA ALA A 136 -1.63 -1.67 -7.30
C ALA A 136 -2.18 -0.23 -7.35
N VAL A 137 -1.44 0.71 -7.96
CA VAL A 137 -1.91 2.10 -8.12
C VAL A 137 -3.17 2.18 -8.99
N LEU A 138 -3.35 1.37 -10.02
CA LEU A 138 -4.63 1.33 -10.74
C LEU A 138 -5.76 0.72 -9.88
N GLY A 139 -5.44 -0.32 -9.12
CA GLY A 139 -6.40 -1.13 -8.37
C GLY A 139 -6.93 -0.51 -7.08
N HIS A 140 -6.29 0.54 -6.53
CA HIS A 140 -6.83 1.21 -5.34
C HIS A 140 -8.11 2.00 -5.64
N ALA A 141 -8.28 2.45 -6.88
CA ALA A 141 -9.51 3.09 -7.33
C ALA A 141 -10.51 2.05 -7.87
N SER A 142 -11.56 1.73 -7.11
CA SER A 142 -12.54 0.70 -7.49
C SER A 142 -13.19 0.91 -8.86
N TYR A 143 -13.36 2.16 -9.30
CA TYR A 143 -14.00 2.46 -10.58
C TYR A 143 -13.15 2.08 -11.80
N THR A 144 -11.85 1.78 -11.64
CA THR A 144 -11.00 1.30 -12.73
C THR A 144 -11.34 -0.15 -13.12
N ASN A 145 -11.95 -0.92 -12.22
CA ASN A 145 -12.20 -2.36 -12.33
C ASN A 145 -10.91 -3.18 -12.56
N THR A 146 -9.75 -2.65 -12.16
CA THR A 146 -8.49 -3.38 -12.17
C THR A 146 -8.52 -4.44 -11.07
N SER A 147 -8.27 -5.71 -11.41
CA SER A 147 -8.27 -6.78 -10.42
C SER A 147 -7.09 -6.66 -9.47
N ARG A 148 -7.35 -6.72 -8.16
CA ARG A 148 -6.31 -6.72 -7.11
C ARG A 148 -5.85 -8.15 -6.84
N GLU A 149 -4.96 -8.65 -7.69
CA GLU A 149 -4.41 -10.01 -7.55
C GLU A 149 -3.31 -10.09 -6.48
N SER A 150 -2.38 -9.14 -6.51
CA SER A 150 -1.20 -9.12 -5.63
C SER A 150 -1.53 -8.69 -4.21
N LEU A 151 -0.72 -9.13 -3.24
CA LEU A 151 -0.84 -8.67 -1.85
C LEU A 151 -0.63 -7.15 -1.74
N MET A 152 0.26 -6.57 -2.55
CA MET A 152 0.48 -5.12 -2.60
C MET A 152 -0.79 -4.37 -3.00
N ALA A 153 -1.45 -4.80 -4.07
CA ALA A 153 -2.66 -4.16 -4.57
C ALA A 153 -3.82 -4.25 -3.56
N LYS A 154 -4.00 -5.42 -2.94
CA LYS A 154 -4.99 -5.61 -1.86
C LYS A 154 -4.70 -4.74 -0.65
N THR A 155 -3.42 -4.63 -0.28
CA THR A 155 -3.00 -3.81 0.87
C THR A 155 -3.24 -2.34 0.60
N LEU A 156 -2.82 -1.81 -0.55
CA LEU A 156 -2.99 -0.40 -0.88
C LEU A 156 -4.46 0.01 -0.82
N PHE A 157 -5.32 -0.79 -1.44
CA PHE A 157 -6.77 -0.59 -1.39
C PHE A 157 -7.33 -0.61 0.03
N ALA A 158 -6.86 -1.53 0.88
CA ALA A 158 -7.37 -1.66 2.24
C ALA A 158 -6.94 -0.50 3.15
N VAL A 159 -5.70 0.00 3.01
CA VAL A 159 -5.18 1.03 3.91
C VAL A 159 -5.58 2.44 3.52
N ASP A 160 -5.85 2.71 2.24
CA ASP A 160 -6.09 4.05 1.70
C ASP A 160 -7.20 4.80 2.46
N GLU A 161 -8.45 4.39 2.27
CA GLU A 161 -9.62 4.99 2.94
C GLU A 161 -9.52 4.94 4.48
N LEU A 162 -8.94 3.88 5.03
CA LEU A 162 -8.84 3.70 6.48
C LEU A 162 -7.88 4.71 7.13
N THR A 163 -6.76 5.05 6.49
CA THR A 163 -5.82 6.06 7.02
C THR A 163 -6.49 7.42 7.13
N GLY A 164 -7.19 7.88 6.07
CA GLY A 164 -7.96 9.12 6.08
C GLY A 164 -9.04 9.14 7.17
N PHE A 165 -9.71 8.00 7.39
CA PHE A 165 -10.69 7.87 8.46
C PHE A 165 -10.05 7.97 9.85
N ILE A 166 -8.92 7.31 10.09
CA ILE A 166 -8.18 7.37 11.36
C ILE A 166 -7.70 8.79 11.65
N VAL A 167 -7.21 9.53 10.65
CA VAL A 167 -6.88 10.96 10.78
C VAL A 167 -8.10 11.74 11.27
N ALA A 168 -9.28 11.55 10.66
CA ALA A 168 -10.49 12.22 11.10
C ALA A 168 -10.85 11.87 12.55
N VAL A 169 -10.64 10.62 12.97
CA VAL A 169 -10.86 10.17 14.36
C VAL A 169 -9.88 10.84 15.31
N ALA A 170 -8.61 11.00 14.93
CA ALA A 170 -7.60 11.70 15.73
C ALA A 170 -7.97 13.18 15.91
N LEU A 171 -8.36 13.87 14.84
CA LEU A 171 -8.62 15.32 14.85
C LEU A 171 -9.78 15.77 15.76
N ILE A 172 -10.68 14.86 16.14
CA ILE A 172 -11.77 15.13 17.07
C ILE A 172 -11.44 14.77 18.53
N LYS A 173 -10.27 14.19 18.80
CA LYS A 173 -9.80 13.93 20.17
C LYS A 173 -9.34 15.24 20.82
N PRO A 174 -9.40 15.36 22.17
CA PRO A 174 -8.96 16.55 22.88
C PRO A 174 -7.53 16.99 22.53
N SER A 175 -6.57 16.07 22.47
CA SER A 175 -5.17 16.38 22.09
C SER A 175 -4.93 16.37 20.58
N LYS A 176 -5.95 16.01 19.79
CA LYS A 176 -5.84 15.76 18.34
C LYS A 176 -4.80 14.72 17.96
N SER A 177 -4.56 13.74 18.84
CA SER A 177 -3.47 12.78 18.68
C SER A 177 -3.91 11.35 18.40
N LEU A 178 -3.11 10.63 17.60
CA LEU A 178 -3.16 9.18 17.40
C LEU A 178 -2.95 8.39 18.70
N ALA A 179 -2.30 8.97 19.71
CA ALA A 179 -2.16 8.36 21.02
C ALA A 179 -3.51 8.05 21.69
N GLU A 180 -4.54 8.84 21.40
CA GLU A 180 -5.90 8.67 21.92
C GLU A 180 -6.82 7.83 21.00
N VAL A 181 -6.30 7.35 19.86
CA VAL A 181 -7.06 6.56 18.89
C VAL A 181 -6.86 5.07 19.17
N GLY A 182 -7.97 4.36 19.29
CA GLY A 182 -8.02 2.90 19.41
C GLY A 182 -9.18 2.32 18.60
N VAL A 183 -9.13 1.00 18.37
CA VAL A 183 -10.06 0.25 17.50
C VAL A 183 -11.53 0.57 17.77
N GLU A 184 -11.95 0.52 19.05
CA GLU A 184 -13.34 0.77 19.42
C GLU A 184 -13.80 2.21 19.10
N SER A 185 -12.89 3.18 19.21
CA SER A 185 -13.23 4.57 18.85
C SER A 185 -13.39 4.75 17.35
N VAL A 186 -12.64 4.01 16.53
CA VAL A 186 -12.79 3.99 15.07
C VAL A 186 -14.10 3.31 14.68
N LYS A 187 -14.36 2.11 15.20
CA LYS A 187 -15.60 1.33 14.92
C LYS A 187 -16.86 2.05 15.35
N LYS A 188 -16.83 2.78 16.47
CA LYS A 188 -17.96 3.62 16.88
C LYS A 188 -18.30 4.65 15.81
N ARG A 189 -17.27 5.28 15.20
CA ARG A 189 -17.44 6.31 14.18
C ARG A 189 -17.87 5.76 12.82
N PHE A 190 -17.57 4.50 12.49
CA PHE A 190 -18.10 3.88 11.26
C PHE A 190 -19.64 3.91 11.20
N LYS A 191 -20.31 3.84 12.35
CA LYS A 191 -21.78 3.90 12.46
C LYS A 191 -22.34 5.30 12.23
N GLU A 192 -21.50 6.33 12.17
CA GLU A 192 -21.88 7.73 12.02
C GLU A 192 -21.67 8.18 10.56
N ASN A 193 -22.69 8.05 9.73
CA ASN A 193 -22.59 8.34 8.29
C ASN A 193 -22.14 9.76 7.94
N ARG A 194 -22.37 10.74 8.83
CA ARG A 194 -21.95 12.15 8.62
C ARG A 194 -20.50 12.42 9.00
N PHE A 195 -19.93 11.61 9.88
CA PHE A 195 -18.55 11.80 10.33
C PHE A 195 -17.60 11.40 9.20
N ALA A 196 -16.66 12.23 8.76
CA ALA A 196 -15.79 11.90 7.61
C ALA A 196 -16.59 11.36 6.40
N ALA A 197 -17.63 12.08 5.98
CA ALA A 197 -18.60 11.62 4.96
C ALA A 197 -17.97 11.34 3.58
N GLY A 198 -16.76 11.84 3.31
CA GLY A 198 -16.02 11.54 2.09
C GLY A 198 -15.37 10.16 2.07
N VAL A 199 -15.25 9.49 3.22
CA VAL A 199 -14.63 8.16 3.30
C VAL A 199 -15.61 7.07 2.93
N ASN A 200 -15.20 6.11 2.11
CA ASN A 200 -16.01 4.96 1.75
C ASN A 200 -15.83 3.79 2.74
N ARG A 201 -16.82 3.55 3.60
CA ARG A 201 -16.74 2.46 4.58
C ARG A 201 -16.79 1.08 3.94
N GLU A 202 -17.50 0.94 2.83
CA GLU A 202 -17.61 -0.36 2.15
C GLU A 202 -16.24 -0.80 1.65
N GLU A 203 -15.43 0.13 1.13
CA GLU A 203 -14.07 -0.15 0.69
C GLU A 203 -13.15 -0.53 1.87
N ILE A 204 -13.34 0.05 3.06
CA ILE A 204 -12.63 -0.39 4.27
C ILE A 204 -12.98 -1.84 4.63
N TYR A 205 -14.28 -2.21 4.61
CA TYR A 205 -14.69 -3.59 4.91
C TYR A 205 -14.18 -4.57 3.85
N GLN A 206 -14.31 -4.19 2.57
CA GLN A 206 -13.83 -4.97 1.44
C GLN A 206 -12.31 -5.16 1.49
N GLY A 207 -11.56 -4.11 1.81
CA GLY A 207 -10.11 -4.17 1.94
C GLY A 207 -9.65 -5.15 3.02
N ALA A 208 -10.24 -5.08 4.21
CA ALA A 208 -9.97 -6.05 5.27
C ALA A 208 -10.27 -7.50 4.84
N GLN A 209 -11.40 -7.70 4.15
CA GLN A 209 -11.79 -9.01 3.62
C GLN A 209 -10.82 -9.53 2.55
N GLU A 210 -10.45 -8.70 1.58
CA GLU A 210 -9.51 -9.07 0.50
C GLU A 210 -8.11 -9.39 1.04
N LEU A 211 -7.68 -8.68 2.08
CA LEU A 211 -6.46 -9.00 2.82
C LEU A 211 -6.54 -10.30 3.62
N GLY A 212 -7.74 -10.79 3.92
CA GLY A 212 -7.94 -11.94 4.81
C GLY A 212 -7.59 -11.63 6.26
N VAL A 213 -7.66 -10.37 6.68
CA VAL A 213 -7.34 -9.91 8.04
C VAL A 213 -8.64 -9.46 8.73
N PRO A 214 -8.92 -9.90 9.97
CA PRO A 214 -10.07 -9.41 10.72
C PRO A 214 -10.07 -7.88 10.81
N LEU A 215 -11.24 -7.26 10.64
CA LEU A 215 -11.35 -5.78 10.62
C LEU A 215 -10.70 -5.11 11.85
N ASP A 216 -10.89 -5.68 13.05
CA ASP A 216 -10.34 -5.13 14.28
C ASP A 216 -8.79 -5.16 14.27
N GLU A 217 -8.21 -6.23 13.73
CA GLU A 217 -6.76 -6.36 13.52
C GLU A 217 -6.27 -5.39 12.44
N HIS A 218 -7.02 -5.24 11.33
CA HIS A 218 -6.68 -4.29 10.29
C HIS A 218 -6.66 -2.84 10.79
N ILE A 219 -7.69 -2.43 11.55
CA ILE A 219 -7.74 -1.12 12.20
C ILE A 219 -6.56 -0.92 13.14
N GLN A 220 -6.25 -1.92 13.97
CA GLN A 220 -5.13 -1.84 14.90
C GLN A 220 -3.79 -1.70 14.16
N ASN A 221 -3.56 -2.49 13.11
CA ASN A 221 -2.36 -2.43 12.29
C ASN A 221 -2.15 -1.05 11.66
N VAL A 222 -3.22 -0.44 11.10
CA VAL A 222 -3.10 0.90 10.49
C VAL A 222 -2.88 1.98 11.56
N ILE A 223 -3.52 1.88 12.73
CA ILE A 223 -3.25 2.79 13.86
C ILE A 223 -1.77 2.71 14.28
N ASP A 224 -1.25 1.50 14.45
CA ASP A 224 0.12 1.29 14.90
C ASP A 224 1.13 1.75 13.85
N ALA A 225 0.87 1.50 12.57
CA ALA A 225 1.67 2.03 11.47
C ALA A 225 1.73 3.56 11.51
N MET A 226 0.58 4.24 11.61
CA MET A 226 0.54 5.70 11.64
C MET A 226 1.21 6.30 12.88
N LYS A 227 1.17 5.60 14.04
CA LYS A 227 1.86 6.02 15.25
C LYS A 227 3.39 6.04 15.11
N GLU A 228 3.97 5.21 14.24
CA GLU A 228 5.41 5.21 13.97
C GLU A 228 5.88 6.53 13.33
N ILE A 229 4.97 7.32 12.72
CA ILE A 229 5.26 8.60 12.05
C ILE A 229 4.34 9.75 12.54
N SER A 230 3.86 9.66 13.79
CA SER A 230 2.83 10.61 14.27
C SER A 230 3.32 12.07 14.23
N SER A 231 4.61 12.29 14.52
CA SER A 231 5.27 13.60 14.44
C SER A 231 5.18 14.22 13.04
N GLU A 232 5.42 13.43 12.01
CA GLU A 232 5.39 13.83 10.60
C GLU A 232 3.95 14.14 10.16
N LEU A 233 2.99 13.36 10.67
CA LEU A 233 1.56 13.60 10.43
C LEU A 233 1.02 14.81 11.21
N GLY A 234 1.70 15.23 12.28
CA GLY A 234 1.22 16.25 13.21
C GLY A 234 0.01 15.79 14.00
N LEU A 235 -0.01 14.49 14.35
CA LEU A 235 -1.01 13.79 15.16
C LEU A 235 -0.31 12.99 16.27
#